data_AF-A0A7C7U6P1-F1
#
_entry.id   AF-A0A7C7U6P1-F1
#
_cell.length_a   1.000
_cell.length_b   1.000
_cell.length_c   1.000
_cell.angle_alpha   90.00
_cell.angle_beta   90.00
_cell.angle_gamma   90.00
#
_symmetry.space_group_name_H-M   'P 1'
#
loop_
_entity.id
_entity.type
_entity.pdbx_description
1 polymer ?
#
loop_
_entity_poly.entity_id
_entity_poly.type
_entity_poly.pdbx_seq_one_letter_code
_entity_poly.pdbx_strand_id
1 'polypeptide(L)'
;MTLEEMTWEFAEIFDELDTKQINEVVAANVPLETLDFFIKYTEDFCKGEILSKATRGQLPNLMLVGYLLRTLEERLDIVEN
;
A
#
# COMPACT_ATOMS: atom_id res chain seq x y z
N MET A 1 21.67 7.71 -0.13
CA MET A 1 20.48 6.88 -0.33
C MET A 1 20.54 6.23 -1.69
N THR A 2 20.87 4.94 -1.67
CA THR A 2 20.67 4.01 -2.78
C THR A 2 19.19 3.59 -2.84
N LEU A 3 18.76 2.97 -3.95
CA LEU A 3 17.41 2.43 -4.07
C LEU A 3 17.13 1.33 -3.02
N GLU A 4 18.15 0.55 -2.70
CA GLU A 4 18.12 -0.48 -1.67
C GLU A 4 17.88 0.13 -0.28
N GLU A 5 18.67 1.13 0.12
CA GLU A 5 18.49 1.85 1.38
C GLU A 5 17.07 2.43 1.50
N MET A 6 16.57 3.06 0.42
CA MET A 6 15.20 3.60 0.38
C MET A 6 14.11 2.54 0.50
N THR A 7 14.34 1.36 -0.08
CA THR A 7 13.35 0.27 -0.06
C THR A 7 13.25 -0.34 1.33
N TRP A 8 14.39 -0.56 1.99
CA TRP A 8 14.44 -1.03 3.37
C TRP A 8 13.80 -0.03 4.32
N GLU A 9 14.16 1.25 4.23
CA GLU A 9 13.54 2.30 5.05
C GLU A 9 12.01 2.36 4.85
N PHE A 10 11.53 2.23 3.61
CA PHE A 10 10.10 2.21 3.33
C PHE A 10 9.42 1.01 4.01
N ALA A 11 10.00 -0.19 3.91
CA ALA A 11 9.45 -1.39 4.53
C ALA A 11 9.42 -1.29 6.06
N GLU A 12 10.51 -0.82 6.67
CA GLU A 12 10.62 -0.61 8.12
C GLU A 12 9.57 0.39 8.63
N ILE A 13 9.43 1.54 7.96
CA ILE A 13 8.41 2.53 8.34
C ILE A 13 7.02 1.91 8.33
N PHE A 14 6.63 1.21 7.27
CA PHE A 14 5.28 0.67 7.16
C PHE A 14 5.01 -0.53 8.08
N ASP A 15 6.03 -1.25 8.56
CA ASP A 15 5.89 -2.31 9.57
C ASP A 15 5.56 -1.74 10.97
N GLU A 16 6.05 -0.54 11.28
CA GLU A 16 5.82 0.11 12.57
C GLU A 16 4.48 0.88 12.66
N LEU A 17 3.84 1.16 11.53
CA LEU A 17 2.61 1.96 11.49
C LEU A 17 1.35 1.11 11.68
N ASP A 18 0.45 1.57 12.55
CA ASP A 18 -0.90 1.05 12.61
C ASP A 18 -1.72 1.51 11.37
N THR A 19 -2.89 0.88 11.16
CA THR A 19 -3.72 1.17 9.98
C THR A 19 -4.17 2.63 9.91
N LYS A 20 -4.35 3.31 11.05
CA LYS A 20 -4.74 4.72 11.06
C LYS A 20 -3.58 5.58 10.60
N GLN A 21 -2.37 5.32 11.09
CA GLN A 21 -1.17 6.04 10.68
C GLN A 21 -0.86 5.80 9.19
N ILE A 22 -1.03 4.57 8.70
CA ILE A 22 -0.93 4.25 7.27
C ILE A 22 -1.89 5.12 6.46
N ASN A 23 -3.15 5.25 6.91
CA ASN A 23 -4.12 6.09 6.21
C ASN A 23 -3.69 7.57 6.15
N GLU A 24 -3.11 8.09 7.23
CA GLU A 24 -2.62 9.48 7.29
C GLU A 24 -1.44 9.70 6.32
N VAL A 25 -0.47 8.78 6.32
CA VAL A 25 0.70 8.83 5.41
C VAL A 25 0.25 8.72 3.96
N VAL A 26 -0.64 7.78 3.65
CA VAL A 26 -1.17 7.59 2.30
C VAL A 26 -1.92 8.83 1.83
N ALA A 27 -2.80 9.40 2.66
CA ALA A 27 -3.56 10.60 2.31
C ALA A 27 -2.66 11.83 2.05
N ALA A 28 -1.51 11.93 2.72
CA ALA A 28 -0.59 13.04 2.56
C ALA A 28 0.31 12.93 1.33
N ASN A 29 0.62 11.71 0.88
CA ASN A 29 1.69 11.48 -0.09
C ASN A 29 1.22 10.89 -1.43
N VAL A 30 -0.04 10.45 -1.52
CA VAL A 30 -0.55 9.73 -2.70
C VAL A 30 -1.53 10.63 -3.48
N PRO A 31 -1.40 10.72 -4.81
CA PRO A 31 -2.37 11.43 -5.64
C PRO A 31 -3.80 10.90 -5.46
N LEU A 32 -4.78 11.81 -5.42
CA LEU A 32 -6.19 11.46 -5.27
C LEU A 32 -6.69 10.46 -6.33
N GLU A 33 -6.24 10.60 -7.57
CA GLU A 33 -6.61 9.69 -8.66
C GLU A 33 -6.16 8.25 -8.38
N THR A 34 -4.97 8.07 -7.80
CA THR A 34 -4.48 6.75 -7.38
C THR A 34 -5.34 6.17 -6.27
N LEU A 35 -5.74 6.99 -5.28
CA LEU A 35 -6.62 6.55 -4.21
C LEU A 35 -8.00 6.14 -4.76
N ASP A 36 -8.57 6.92 -5.67
CA ASP A 36 -9.84 6.62 -6.32
C ASP A 36 -9.79 5.30 -7.10
N PHE A 37 -8.67 5.01 -7.75
CA PHE A 37 -8.45 3.72 -8.41
C PHE A 37 -8.51 2.57 -7.42
N PHE A 38 -7.73 2.63 -6.32
CA PHE A 38 -7.71 1.56 -5.32
C PHE A 38 -9.03 1.40 -4.58
N ILE A 39 -9.77 2.48 -4.35
CA ILE A 39 -11.13 2.41 -3.80
C ILE A 39 -12.03 1.60 -4.72
N LYS A 40 -12.13 1.96 -6.00
CA LYS A 40 -12.98 1.23 -6.97
C LYS A 40 -12.53 -0.22 -7.13
N TYR A 41 -11.23 -0.44 -7.23
CA TYR A 41 -10.66 -1.78 -7.35
C TYR A 41 -11.01 -2.65 -6.15
N THR A 42 -10.87 -2.13 -4.93
CA THR A 42 -11.19 -2.91 -3.71
C THR A 42 -12.68 -3.10 -3.52
N GLU A 43 -13.52 -2.13 -3.91
CA GLU A 43 -14.98 -2.32 -3.95
C GLU A 43 -15.36 -3.47 -4.88
N ASP A 44 -14.77 -3.53 -6.07
CA ASP A 44 -14.98 -4.61 -7.03
C ASP A 44 -14.42 -5.94 -6.50
N PHE A 45 -13.23 -5.94 -5.91
CA PHE A 45 -12.60 -7.12 -5.30
C PHE A 45 -13.44 -7.71 -4.16
N CYS A 46 -14.08 -6.85 -3.35
CA CYS A 46 -14.92 -7.28 -2.23
C CYS A 46 -16.32 -7.75 -2.64
N LYS A 47 -16.68 -7.70 -3.93
CA LYS A 47 -18.00 -8.17 -4.39
C LYS A 47 -18.16 -9.66 -4.11
N GLY A 48 -19.11 -9.99 -3.23
CA GLY A 48 -19.39 -11.38 -2.83
C GLY A 48 -18.74 -11.79 -1.51
N GLU A 49 -17.85 -10.96 -0.94
CA GLU A 49 -17.13 -11.26 0.30
C GLU A 49 -17.84 -10.70 1.55
N ILE A 50 -17.93 -11.51 2.62
CA ILE A 50 -18.48 -11.09 3.90
C ILE A 50 -17.37 -10.43 4.74
N LEU A 51 -16.97 -9.23 4.33
CA LEU A 51 -16.03 -8.39 5.07
C LEU A 51 -16.78 -7.33 5.88
N SER A 52 -16.27 -7.04 7.08
CA SER A 52 -16.80 -5.96 7.91
C SER A 52 -16.64 -4.60 7.19
N LYS A 53 -17.51 -3.63 7.48
CA LYS A 53 -17.41 -2.27 6.92
C LYS A 53 -16.06 -1.63 7.28
N ALA A 54 -15.56 -1.88 8.48
CA ALA A 54 -14.25 -1.38 8.93
C ALA A 54 -13.12 -1.96 8.07
N THR A 55 -13.10 -3.28 7.87
CA THR A 55 -12.10 -3.96 7.03
C THR A 55 -12.14 -3.47 5.59
N ARG A 56 -13.34 -3.32 5.01
CA ARG A 56 -13.50 -2.78 3.65
C ARG A 56 -12.96 -1.36 3.51
N GLY A 57 -13.13 -0.52 4.54
CA GLY A 57 -12.63 0.86 4.53
C GLY A 57 -11.10 0.98 4.61
N GLN A 58 -10.43 -0.04 5.15
CA GLN A 58 -8.96 -0.07 5.29
C GLN A 58 -8.27 -0.70 4.07
N LEU A 59 -8.98 -1.56 3.35
CA LEU A 59 -8.45 -2.33 2.23
C LEU A 59 -7.78 -1.50 1.12
N PRO A 60 -8.34 -0.35 0.67
CA PRO A 60 -7.71 0.44 -0.40
C PRO A 60 -6.26 0.81 -0.09
N ASN A 61 -6.02 1.33 1.11
CA ASN A 61 -4.70 1.82 1.52
C ASN A 61 -3.74 0.66 1.77
N LEU A 62 -4.21 -0.43 2.39
CA LEU A 62 -3.39 -1.63 2.60
C LEU A 62 -2.98 -2.27 1.27
N MET A 63 -3.88 -2.34 0.29
CA MET A 63 -3.60 -2.87 -1.05
C MET A 63 -2.61 -1.98 -1.82
N LEU A 64 -2.74 -0.66 -1.69
CA LEU A 64 -1.77 0.27 -2.27
C LEU A 64 -0.37 0.07 -1.68
N VAL A 65 -0.26 0.01 -0.35
CA VAL A 65 1.03 -0.21 0.32
C VAL A 65 1.63 -1.56 -0.08
N GLY A 66 0.83 -2.62 -0.10
CA GLY A 66 1.28 -3.94 -0.55
C GLY A 66 1.78 -3.94 -2.00
N TYR A 67 1.09 -3.23 -2.91
CA TYR A 67 1.54 -3.07 -4.29
C TYR A 67 2.88 -2.32 -4.39
N LEU A 68 3.08 -1.27 -3.59
CA LEU A 68 4.34 -0.53 -3.55
C LEU A 68 5.48 -1.40 -3.03
N LEU A 69 5.28 -2.12 -1.92
CA LEU A 69 6.27 -3.05 -1.36
C LEU A 69 6.68 -4.10 -2.41
N ARG A 70 5.69 -4.70 -3.08
CA ARG A 70 5.96 -5.70 -4.12
C ARG A 70 6.72 -5.11 -5.32
N THR A 71 6.37 -3.90 -5.73
CA THR A 71 7.07 -3.21 -6.84
C THR A 71 8.52 -2.90 -6.47
N LEU A 72 8.79 -2.55 -5.22
CA LEU A 72 10.14 -2.28 -4.75
C LEU A 72 10.97 -3.57 -4.68
N GLU A 73 10.40 -4.65 -4.15
CA GLU A 73 11.02 -5.99 -4.14
C GLU A 73 11.44 -6.44 -5.55
N GLU A 74 10.52 -6.36 -6.52
CA GLU A 74 10.82 -6.72 -7.93
C GLU A 74 11.97 -5.88 -8.52
N ARG A 75 12.09 -4.62 -8.11
CA ARG A 75 13.17 -3.76 -8.57
C ARG A 75 14.51 -4.08 -7.91
N LEU A 76 14.51 -4.53 -6.67
CA LEU A 76 15.73 -5.01 -6.00
C LEU A 76 16.21 -6.31 -6.61
N ASP A 77 15.31 -7.26 -6.87
CA ASP A 77 15.63 -8.53 -7.55
C ASP A 77 16.30 -8.29 -8.92
N ILE A 78 15.88 -7.24 -9.65
CA ILE A 78 16.49 -6.86 -10.94
C ILE A 78 17.89 -6.26 -10.76
N VAL A 79 18.19 -5.62 -9.63
CA VAL A 79 19.51 -5.02 -9.36
C VAL A 79 20.53 -6.08 -8.91
N GLU A 80 20.08 -7.17 -8.29
CA GLU A 80 20.94 -8.26 -7.83
C GLU A 80 21.32 -9.30 -8.91
N ASN A 81 20.64 -9.28 -10.07
CA ASN A 81 20.87 -10.20 -11.21
C ASN A 81 21.58 -9.53 -12.41
#